data_AF-A0A1C6K010-F1
#
_entry.id   AF-A0A1C6K010-F1
#
_cell.length_a   1.000
_cell.length_b   1.000
_cell.length_c   1.000
_cell.angle_alpha   90.00
_cell.angle_beta   90.00
_cell.angle_gamma   90.00
#
_symmetry.space_group_name_H-M   'P 1'
#
loop_
_entity.id
_entity.type
_entity.pdbx_description
1 polymer ?
#
loop_
_entity_poly.entity_id
_entity_poly.type
_entity_poly.pdbx_seq_one_letter_code
_entity_poly.pdbx_strand_id
1 'polypeptide(L)'
;MSFRELAFAIEALSYDAREIDSYQEVFFEAIFHGEPTPEAFEWAFYAFGKTTATLAQKIAELRDLLFERLPNEAPVEEAFSN
;
A
#
# COMPACT_ATOMS: atom_id res chain seq x y z
N MET A 1 6.72 15.51 -8.50
CA MET A 1 7.00 14.07 -8.64
C MET A 1 6.86 13.77 -10.11
N SER A 2 7.82 13.09 -10.72
CA SER A 2 7.69 12.63 -12.10
C SER A 2 6.75 11.42 -12.19
N PHE A 3 6.20 11.16 -13.37
CA PHE A 3 5.38 9.96 -13.61
C PHE A 3 6.12 8.66 -13.25
N ARG A 4 7.45 8.62 -13.45
CA ARG A 4 8.29 7.49 -13.08
C ARG A 4 8.39 7.29 -11.57
N GLU A 5 8.56 8.37 -10.81
CA GLU A 5 8.58 8.32 -9.34
C GLU A 5 7.22 7.89 -8.77
N LEU A 6 6.12 8.32 -9.40
CA LEU A 6 4.77 7.90 -9.04
C LEU A 6 4.58 6.38 -9.29
N ALA A 7 5.04 5.87 -10.42
CA ALA A 7 4.96 4.45 -10.74
C ALA A 7 5.73 3.60 -9.70
N PHE A 8 6.93 4.01 -9.31
CA PHE A 8 7.70 3.33 -8.26
C PHE A 8 7.02 3.40 -6.89
N ALA A 9 6.41 4.54 -6.54
CA ALA A 9 5.67 4.67 -5.30
C ALA A 9 4.47 3.71 -5.27
N ILE A 10 3.72 3.62 -6.36
CA ILE A 10 2.59 2.68 -6.49
C ILE A 10 3.07 1.22 -6.43
N GLU A 11 4.19 0.90 -7.09
CA GLU A 11 4.77 -0.44 -7.03
C GLU A 11 5.16 -0.82 -5.60
N ALA A 12 5.80 0.08 -4.85
CA ALA A 12 6.14 -0.13 -3.45
C ALA A 12 4.90 -0.39 -2.58
N LEU A 13 3.82 0.38 -2.77
CA LEU A 13 2.54 0.16 -2.09
C LEU A 13 1.95 -1.22 -2.41
N SER A 14 2.14 -1.71 -3.64
CA SER A 14 1.66 -3.04 -4.04
C SER A 14 2.39 -4.18 -3.32
N TYR A 15 3.66 -4.01 -2.97
CA TYR A 15 4.40 -5.00 -2.19
C TYR A 15 3.89 -5.05 -0.75
N ASP A 16 3.73 -3.89 -0.11
CA ASP A 16 3.16 -3.79 1.24
C ASP A 16 1.74 -4.42 1.30
N ALA A 17 0.92 -4.21 0.26
CA ALA A 17 -0.41 -4.81 0.17
C ALA A 17 -0.38 -6.35 0.05
N ARG A 18 0.57 -6.91 -0.72
CA ARG A 18 0.76 -8.37 -0.80
C ARG A 18 1.24 -8.96 0.53
N GLU A 19 2.09 -8.25 1.26
CA GLU A 19 2.55 -8.69 2.57
C GLU A 19 1.37 -8.76 3.57
N ILE A 20 0.48 -7.77 3.54
CA ILE A 20 -0.76 -7.76 4.33
C ILE A 20 -1.66 -8.95 3.98
N ASP A 21 -1.83 -9.24 2.70
CA ASP A 21 -2.61 -10.39 2.21
C ASP A 21 -2.04 -11.72 2.74
N SER A 22 -0.71 -11.90 2.69
CA SER A 22 -0.05 -13.08 3.25
C SER A 22 -0.27 -13.22 4.77
N TYR A 23 -0.27 -12.12 5.53
CA TYR A 23 -0.62 -12.19 6.96
C TYR A 23 -2.07 -12.62 7.18
N GLN A 24 -3.00 -12.16 6.34
CA GLN A 24 -4.41 -12.54 6.43
C GLN A 24 -4.62 -14.03 6.16
N GLU A 25 -3.91 -14.61 5.19
CA GLU A 25 -3.91 -16.05 4.94
C GLU A 25 -3.43 -16.84 6.15
N VAL A 26 -2.32 -16.41 6.79
CA VAL A 26 -1.80 -17.05 8.01
C VAL A 26 -2.84 -17.00 9.14
N PHE A 27 -3.53 -15.88 9.34
CA PHE A 27 -4.60 -15.81 10.35
C PHE A 27 -5.80 -16.67 10.00
N PHE A 28 -6.17 -16.76 8.71
CA PHE A 28 -7.25 -17.61 8.27
C PHE A 28 -6.96 -19.08 8.58
N GLU A 29 -5.79 -19.57 8.20
CA GLU A 29 -5.34 -20.93 8.52
C GLU A 29 -5.30 -21.17 10.04
N ALA A 30 -4.81 -20.21 10.82
CA ALA A 30 -4.77 -20.29 12.27
C ALA A 30 -6.17 -20.45 12.91
N ILE A 31 -7.12 -19.58 12.51
CA ILE A 31 -8.46 -19.51 13.07
C ILE A 31 -9.29 -20.73 12.67
N PHE A 32 -9.22 -21.12 11.40
CA PHE A 32 -10.13 -22.12 10.84
C PHE A 32 -9.55 -23.53 10.82
N HIS A 33 -8.22 -23.69 10.74
CA HIS A 33 -7.58 -25.00 10.67
C HIS A 33 -6.90 -25.41 11.99
N GLY A 34 -6.93 -24.53 13.01
CA GLY A 34 -6.65 -24.90 14.40
C GLY A 34 -5.16 -25.11 14.71
N GLU A 35 -4.26 -24.41 14.02
CA GLU A 35 -2.84 -24.46 14.37
C GLU A 35 -2.59 -23.87 15.77
N PRO A 36 -1.87 -24.58 16.67
CA PRO A 36 -1.87 -24.26 18.09
C PRO A 36 -0.71 -23.35 18.54
N THR A 37 0.10 -22.76 17.65
CA THR A 37 1.31 -21.99 18.02
C THR A 37 1.04 -20.51 18.29
N PRO A 38 0.76 -20.09 19.54
CA PRO A 38 0.24 -18.76 19.84
C PRO A 38 1.28 -17.65 19.61
N GLU A 39 2.55 -17.97 19.83
CA GLU A 39 3.68 -17.04 19.70
C GLU A 39 3.89 -16.56 18.25
N ALA A 40 3.73 -17.46 17.27
CA ALA A 40 3.84 -17.11 15.86
C ALA A 40 2.71 -16.16 15.42
N PHE A 41 1.51 -16.33 16.00
CA PHE A 41 0.36 -15.48 15.70
C PHE A 41 0.45 -14.10 16.35
N GLU A 42 1.01 -14.00 17.55
CA GLU A 42 1.25 -12.70 18.19
C GLU A 42 2.21 -11.84 17.35
N TRP A 43 3.31 -12.44 16.88
CA TRP A 43 4.25 -11.74 16.01
C TRP A 43 3.61 -11.36 14.67
N ALA A 44 2.86 -12.27 14.05
CA ALA A 44 2.16 -11.99 12.81
C ALA A 44 1.13 -10.86 12.99
N PHE A 45 0.38 -10.83 14.11
CA PHE A 45 -0.60 -9.78 14.41
C PHE A 45 0.06 -8.41 14.59
N TYR A 46 1.18 -8.36 15.30
CA TYR A 46 1.95 -7.14 15.44
C TYR A 46 2.52 -6.66 14.09
N ALA A 47 3.10 -7.57 13.30
CA ALA A 47 3.64 -7.28 11.98
C ALA A 47 2.54 -6.76 11.04
N PHE A 48 1.39 -7.44 11.01
CA PHE A 48 0.20 -7.01 10.27
C PHE A 48 -0.17 -5.59 10.63
N GLY A 49 -0.44 -5.29 11.90
CA GLY A 49 -0.85 -3.95 12.33
C GLY A 49 0.15 -2.86 11.94
N LYS A 50 1.46 -3.13 12.10
CA LYS A 50 2.52 -2.21 11.69
C LYS A 50 2.53 -1.98 10.17
N THR A 51 2.45 -3.05 9.38
CA THR A 51 2.48 -2.96 7.91
C THR A 51 1.22 -2.27 7.39
N THR A 52 0.03 -2.56 7.93
CA THR A 52 -1.22 -1.89 7.53
C THR A 52 -1.19 -0.40 7.87
N ALA A 53 -0.72 -0.02 9.06
CA ALA A 53 -0.60 1.38 9.45
C ALA A 53 0.41 2.13 8.55
N THR A 54 1.54 1.48 8.24
CA THR A 54 2.56 2.02 7.34
C THR A 54 2.00 2.22 5.92
N LEU A 55 1.27 1.23 5.39
CA LEU A 55 0.64 1.32 4.08
C LEU A 55 -0.36 2.47 4.04
N ALA A 56 -1.24 2.57 5.04
CA ALA A 56 -2.22 3.65 5.12
C ALA A 56 -1.55 5.03 5.15
N GLN A 57 -0.47 5.19 5.90
CA GLN A 57 0.31 6.42 5.95
C GLN A 57 0.92 6.76 4.59
N LYS A 58 1.57 5.79 3.91
CA LYS A 58 2.17 6.01 2.59
C LYS A 58 1.11 6.36 1.53
N ILE A 59 -0.07 5.76 1.59
CA ILE A 59 -1.21 6.11 0.70
C ILE A 59 -1.66 7.56 0.96
N ALA A 60 -1.77 7.96 2.23
CA ALA A 60 -2.15 9.32 2.59
C ALA A 60 -1.11 10.34 2.09
N GLU A 61 0.18 10.06 2.29
CA GLU A 61 1.27 10.89 1.78
C GLU A 61 1.24 11.00 0.25
N LEU A 62 1.04 9.88 -0.45
CA LEU A 62 0.94 9.89 -1.91
C LEU A 62 -0.26 10.71 -2.39
N ARG A 63 -1.43 10.54 -1.74
CA ARG A 63 -2.63 11.34 -2.00
C ARG A 63 -2.33 12.83 -1.82
N ASP A 64 -1.75 13.21 -0.70
CA ASP A 64 -1.48 14.62 -0.39
C ASP A 64 -0.48 15.22 -1.38
N LEU A 65 0.57 14.47 -1.73
CA LEU A 65 1.52 14.88 -2.79
C LEU A 65 0.85 15.06 -4.15
N LEU A 66 -0.09 14.19 -4.52
CA LEU A 66 -0.84 14.31 -5.77
C LEU A 66 -1.74 15.55 -5.74
N PHE A 67 -2.50 15.78 -4.68
CA PHE A 67 -3.38 16.95 -4.56
C PHE A 67 -2.64 18.27 -4.40
N GLU A 68 -1.45 18.30 -3.80
CA GLU A 68 -0.64 19.51 -3.69
C GLU A 68 0.07 19.87 -5.01
N ARG A 69 0.38 18.88 -5.85
CA ARG A 69 1.21 19.10 -7.06
C ARG A 69 0.47 19.03 -8.40
N LEU A 70 -0.68 18.36 -8.47
CA LEU A 70 -1.53 18.34 -9.67
C LEU A 70 -2.39 19.60 -9.95
N PRO A 71 -2.67 20.53 -9.01
CA PRO A 71 -3.53 21.68 -9.34
C PRO A 71 -2.93 22.70 -10.32
N ASN A 72 -1.70 22.49 -10.80
CA ASN A 72 -0.96 23.45 -11.64
C ASN A 72 -0.57 22.91 -13.03
N GLU A 73 -1.00 21.70 -13.41
CA GLU A 73 -0.86 21.27 -14.81
C GLU A 73 -2.09 21.77 -15.58
N ALA A 74 -1.89 22.80 -16.40
CA ALA A 74 -2.89 23.26 -17.35
C ALA A 74 -3.40 22.06 -18.17
N PRO A 75 -4.70 22.00 -18.50
CA PRO A 75 -5.24 20.91 -19.30
C PRO A 75 -4.45 20.78 -20.60
N VAL A 76 -4.05 19.55 -20.93
CA VAL A 76 -3.31 19.24 -22.17
C VAL A 76 -4.27 19.39 -23.35
N GLU A 77 -4.59 20.62 -23.76
CA GLU A 77 -5.36 20.90 -24.98
C GLU A 77 -4.50 20.94 -26.25
N GLU A 78 -3.17 20.81 -26.15
CA GLU A 78 -2.27 20.95 -27.31
C GLU A 78 -1.61 19.65 -27.81
N ALA A 79 -1.99 18.47 -27.32
CA ALA A 79 -1.36 17.22 -27.78
C ALA A 79 -1.91 16.67 -29.10
N PHE A 80 -2.97 17.26 -29.68
CA PHE A 80 -3.59 16.77 -30.93
C PHE A 80 -3.91 17.86 -31.96
N SER A 81 -3.29 19.04 -31.87
CA SER A 81 -3.39 20.07 -32.91
C SER A 81 -2.02 20.36 -33.52
N ASN A 82 -1.62 19.51 -34.47
CA ASN A 82 -0.98 19.85 -35.76
C ASN A 82 -0.62 18.57 -36.51
#